data_AF-A0A522RJT0-F1
#
_entry.id   AF-A0A522RJT0-F1
#
_cell.length_a   1.000
_cell.length_b   1.000
_cell.length_c   1.000
_cell.angle_alpha   90.00
_cell.angle_beta   90.00
_cell.angle_gamma   90.00
#
_symmetry.space_group_name_H-M   'P 1'
#
loop_
_entity.id
_entity.type
_entity.pdbx_description
1 polymer ?
#
loop_
_entity_poly.entity_id
_entity_poly.type
_entity_poly.pdbx_seq_one_letter_code
_entity_poly.pdbx_strand_id
1 'polypeptide(L)'
;MEMVMGMNIKSEKAQRLARQLAAETGKSMTAIIEQALESELSRLHRERNIQERKRRIREIVDSFGPVPEGVTSDHSDLYDEWGLPK
;
A
#
# COMPACT_ATOMS: atom_id res chain seq x y z
N MET A 1 20.72 29.40 8.59
CA MET A 1 21.23 28.02 8.35
C MET A 1 21.03 27.75 6.88
N GLU A 2 22.10 27.83 6.10
CA GLU A 2 22.03 27.68 4.65
C GLU A 2 21.80 26.19 4.34
N MET A 3 20.59 25.85 3.91
CA MET A 3 20.29 24.52 3.42
C MET A 3 21.05 24.36 2.11
N VAL A 4 22.04 23.48 2.07
CA VAL A 4 22.74 23.12 0.83
C VAL A 4 21.69 22.60 -0.16
N MET A 5 21.27 23.44 -1.10
CA MET A 5 20.27 23.08 -2.10
C MET A 5 20.97 22.42 -3.30
N GLY A 6 20.91 21.09 -3.34
CA GLY A 6 21.36 20.32 -4.49
C GLY A 6 21.54 18.84 -4.17
N MET A 7 20.96 17.97 -5.00
CA MET A 7 21.20 16.53 -4.94
C MET A 7 22.35 16.16 -5.89
N ASN A 8 23.49 15.71 -5.35
CA ASN A 8 24.59 15.22 -6.17
C ASN A 8 24.45 13.71 -6.42
N ILE A 9 24.17 13.33 -7.67
CA ILE A 9 24.04 11.92 -8.08
C ILE A 9 25.29 11.51 -8.88
N LYS A 10 26.23 10.86 -8.21
CA LYS A 10 27.46 10.28 -8.82
C LYS A 10 27.20 8.89 -9.43
N SER A 11 26.19 8.79 -10.29
CA SER A 11 25.84 7.55 -10.99
C SER A 11 25.53 7.85 -12.45
N GLU A 12 26.40 7.42 -13.36
CA GLU A 12 26.22 7.60 -14.80
C GLU A 12 24.94 6.94 -15.31
N LYS A 13 24.61 5.77 -14.74
CA LYS A 13 23.37 5.05 -15.08
C LYS A 13 22.14 5.87 -14.71
N ALA A 14 22.10 6.43 -13.50
CA ALA A 14 20.97 7.24 -13.04
C ALA A 14 20.80 8.49 -13.91
N GLN A 15 21.90 9.18 -14.21
CA GLN A 15 21.86 10.36 -15.08
C GLN A 15 21.42 10.03 -16.51
N ARG A 16 21.84 8.89 -17.08
CA ARG A 16 21.41 8.44 -18.40
C ARG A 16 19.92 8.14 -18.44
N LEU A 17 19.41 7.39 -17.45
CA LEU A 17 17.98 7.07 -17.35
C LEU A 17 17.14 8.33 -17.20
N ALA A 18 17.55 9.25 -16.32
CA ALA A 18 16.84 10.50 -16.12
C ALA A 18 16.84 11.37 -17.39
N ARG A 19 17.97 11.44 -18.13
CA ARG A 19 18.05 12.13 -19.43
C ARG A 19 17.10 11.54 -20.47
N GLN A 20 17.08 10.21 -20.59
CA GLN A 20 16.19 9.54 -21.53
C GLN A 20 14.72 9.82 -21.19
N LEU A 21 14.35 9.69 -19.92
CA LEU A 21 12.97 9.91 -19.50
C LEU A 21 12.54 11.37 -19.64
N ALA A 22 13.46 12.32 -19.40
CA ALA A 22 13.23 13.74 -19.68
C ALA A 22 12.96 14.00 -21.18
N ALA A 23 13.75 13.36 -22.07
CA ALA A 23 13.56 13.49 -23.51
C ALA A 23 12.23 12.89 -23.99
N GLU A 24 11.82 11.75 -23.44
CA GLU A 24 10.55 11.09 -23.81
C GLU A 24 9.32 11.81 -23.26
N THR A 25 9.42 12.43 -22.07
CA THR A 25 8.27 13.04 -21.37
C THR A 25 8.20 14.56 -21.50
N GLY A 26 9.26 15.22 -21.98
CA GLY A 26 9.39 16.68 -22.01
C GLY A 26 9.55 17.33 -20.62
N LYS A 27 9.72 16.55 -19.56
CA LYS A 27 9.88 17.05 -18.19
C LYS A 27 11.34 17.38 -17.87
N SER A 28 11.56 18.24 -16.88
CA SER A 28 12.90 18.53 -16.37
C SER A 28 13.49 17.32 -15.62
N MET A 29 14.82 17.25 -15.56
CA MET A 29 15.54 16.20 -14.81
C MET A 29 15.09 16.14 -13.35
N THR A 30 14.92 17.32 -12.73
CA THR A 30 14.47 17.47 -11.35
C THR A 30 13.07 16.89 -11.17
N ALA A 31 12.12 17.25 -12.03
CA ALA A 31 10.75 16.75 -11.96
C ALA A 31 10.68 15.22 -12.13
N ILE A 32 11.53 14.65 -12.99
CA ILE A 32 11.64 13.20 -13.16
C ILE A 32 12.14 12.52 -11.88
N ILE A 33 13.18 13.07 -11.25
CA ILE A 33 13.75 12.52 -10.03
C ILE A 33 12.76 12.65 -8.87
N GLU A 34 12.13 13.81 -8.71
CA GLU A 34 11.08 14.04 -7.70
C GLU A 34 9.94 13.04 -7.86
N GLN A 35 9.39 12.92 -9.07
CA GLN A 35 8.29 11.99 -9.33
C GLN A 35 8.68 10.53 -9.05
N ALA A 36 9.90 10.11 -9.40
CA ALA A 36 10.37 8.76 -9.13
C ALA A 36 10.48 8.48 -7.62
N LEU A 37 11.02 9.44 -6.86
CA LEU A 37 11.15 9.35 -5.40
C LEU A 37 9.78 9.37 -4.72
N GLU A 38 8.88 10.26 -5.12
CA GLU A 38 7.51 10.35 -4.59
C GLU A 38 6.71 9.07 -4.85
N SER A 39 6.84 8.51 -6.05
CA SER A 39 6.18 7.25 -6.42
C SER A 39 6.64 6.10 -5.53
N GLU A 40 7.96 6.00 -5.29
CA GLU A 40 8.51 4.93 -4.47
C GLU A 40 8.14 5.08 -2.98
N LEU A 41 8.21 6.31 -2.45
CA LEU A 41 7.74 6.60 -1.09
C LEU A 41 6.25 6.29 -0.93
N SER A 42 5.43 6.65 -1.91
CA SER A 42 4.00 6.36 -1.90
C SER A 42 3.71 4.87 -1.90
N ARG A 43 4.46 4.08 -2.68
CA ARG A 43 4.37 2.61 -2.70
C ARG A 43 4.70 2.03 -1.32
N LEU A 44 5.83 2.42 -0.73
CA LEU A 44 6.26 1.95 0.58
C LEU A 44 5.27 2.34 1.69
N HIS A 45 4.72 3.56 1.66
CA HIS A 45 3.70 3.99 2.62
C HIS A 45 2.41 3.18 2.51
N ARG A 46 1.94 2.88 1.29
CA ARG A 46 0.77 2.02 1.08
C ARG A 46 1.00 0.62 1.63
N GLU A 47 2.15 0.01 1.33
CA GLU A 47 2.52 -1.32 1.83
C GLU A 47 2.58 -1.35 3.36
N ARG A 48 3.25 -0.37 3.98
CA ARG A 48 3.33 -0.25 5.44
C ARG A 48 1.94 -0.10 6.07
N ASN A 49 1.06 0.72 5.47
CA ASN A 49 -0.30 0.91 5.97
C ASN A 49 -1.11 -0.39 5.91
N ILE A 50 -1.02 -1.16 4.81
CA ILE A 50 -1.69 -2.46 4.68
C ILE A 50 -1.20 -3.44 5.75
N GLN A 51 0.12 -3.53 5.96
CA GLN A 51 0.68 -4.44 6.96
C GLN A 51 0.27 -4.04 8.38
N GLU A 52 0.30 -2.75 8.69
CA GLU A 52 -0.14 -2.22 9.97
C GLU A 52 -1.63 -2.47 10.20
N ARG A 53 -2.47 -2.27 9.17
CA ARG A 53 -3.91 -2.56 9.24
C ARG A 53 -4.16 -4.06 9.47
N LYS A 54 -3.45 -4.94 8.77
CA LYS A 54 -3.52 -6.40 8.98
C LYS A 54 -3.08 -6.80 10.38
N ARG A 55 -2.03 -6.16 10.92
CA ARG A 55 -1.56 -6.37 12.29
C ARG A 55 -2.66 -6.02 13.29
N ARG A 56 -3.26 -4.83 13.18
CA ARG A 56 -4.36 -4.38 14.07
C ARG A 56 -5.60 -5.28 13.98
N ILE A 57 -5.98 -5.73 12.77
CA ILE A 57 -7.10 -6.66 12.61
C ILE A 57 -6.80 -7.98 13.34
N ARG A 58 -5.59 -8.52 13.21
CA ARG A 58 -5.20 -9.73 13.95
C ARG A 58 -5.24 -9.52 15.46
N GLU A 59 -4.72 -8.41 15.97
CA GLU A 59 -4.80 -8.09 17.40
C GLU A 59 -6.25 -8.08 17.93
N ILE A 60 -7.18 -7.55 17.14
CA ILE A 60 -8.62 -7.56 17.48
C ILE A 60 -9.16 -8.99 17.43
N VAL A 61 -8.86 -9.76 16.38
CA VAL A 61 -9.31 -11.17 16.26
C VAL A 61 -8.77 -12.02 17.41
N ASP A 62 -7.48 -11.89 17.72
CA ASP A 62 -6.79 -12.63 18.78
C ASP A 62 -7.27 -12.21 20.18
N SER A 63 -7.90 -11.04 20.32
CA SER A 63 -8.52 -10.59 21.56
C SER A 63 -9.86 -11.26 21.87
N PHE A 64 -10.50 -11.91 20.89
CA PHE A 64 -11.70 -12.69 21.14
C PHE A 64 -11.33 -14.07 21.72
N GLY A 65 -12.18 -14.58 22.62
CA GLY A 65 -12.07 -15.95 23.10
C GLY A 65 -12.44 -16.97 22.01
N PRO A 66 -12.17 -18.27 22.23
CA PRO A 66 -12.58 -19.32 21.32
C PRO A 66 -14.10 -19.30 21.12
N VAL A 67 -14.56 -19.61 19.91
CA VAL A 67 -15.99 -19.79 19.64
C VAL A 67 -16.48 -20.98 20.48
N PRO A 68 -17.54 -20.83 21.29
CA PRO A 68 -18.10 -21.93 22.07
C PRO A 68 -18.51 -23.10 21.18
N GLU A 69 -18.35 -24.32 21.67
CA GLU A 69 -18.77 -25.52 20.94
C GLU A 69 -20.27 -25.49 20.64
N GLY A 70 -20.65 -25.95 19.44
CA GLY A 70 -22.04 -26.03 19.00
C GLY A 70 -22.65 -24.70 18.53
N VAL A 71 -21.92 -23.58 18.60
CA VAL A 71 -22.38 -22.30 18.03
C VAL A 71 -22.01 -22.23 16.55
N THR A 72 -23.00 -21.96 15.71
CA THR A 72 -22.81 -21.75 14.27
C THR A 72 -23.48 -20.46 13.83
N SER A 73 -22.89 -19.77 12.86
CA SER A 73 -23.54 -18.67 12.13
C SER A 73 -24.39 -19.17 10.95
N ASP A 74 -24.50 -20.49 10.81
CA ASP A 74 -25.41 -21.11 9.85
C ASP A 74 -26.85 -20.94 10.34
N HIS A 75 -27.67 -20.37 9.47
CA HIS A 75 -29.08 -20.12 9.68
C HIS A 75 -29.92 -20.72 8.54
N SER A 76 -29.35 -21.68 7.79
CA SER A 76 -30.03 -22.37 6.68
C SER A 76 -31.31 -23.08 7.12
N ASP A 77 -31.46 -23.38 8.41
CA ASP A 77 -32.68 -23.90 9.01
C ASP A 77 -33.84 -22.89 8.96
N LEU A 78 -33.57 -21.59 9.08
CA LEU A 78 -34.57 -20.51 9.10
C LEU A 78 -35.10 -20.12 7.73
N TYR A 79 -34.43 -20.53 6.65
CA TYR A 79 -34.79 -20.15 5.27
C TYR A 79 -35.13 -21.38 4.42
N ASP A 80 -35.99 -21.20 3.43
CA ASP A 80 -36.32 -22.20 2.42
C ASP A 80 -35.23 -22.28 1.33
N GLU A 81 -35.43 -23.16 0.34
CA GLU A 81 -34.50 -23.36 -0.78
C GLU A 81 -34.33 -22.11 -1.68
N TRP A 82 -35.25 -21.14 -1.59
CA TRP A 82 -35.22 -19.87 -2.30
C TRP A 82 -34.63 -18.73 -1.45
N GLY A 83 -34.28 -19.01 -0.19
CA GLY A 83 -33.77 -18.03 0.77
C GLY A 83 -34.85 -17.17 1.43
N LEU A 84 -36.12 -17.58 1.35
CA LEU A 84 -37.23 -16.92 2.06
C LEU A 84 -37.37 -17.49 3.47
N PRO A 85 -37.79 -16.68 4.47
CA PRO A 85 -38.08 -17.18 5.81
C PRO A 85 -39.13 -18.29 5.77
N LYS A 86 -38.87 -19.38 6.50
CA LYS A 86 -39.86 -20.44 6.72
C LYS A 86 -41.00 -20.00 7.63
#